data_AF-A0A969M7B1-F1
#
_entry.id   AF-A0A969M7B1-F1
#
_cell.length_a   1.000
_cell.length_b   1.000
_cell.length_c   1.000
_cell.angle_alpha   90.00
_cell.angle_beta   90.00
_cell.angle_gamma   90.00
#
_symmetry.space_group_name_H-M   'P 1'
#
loop_
_entity.id
_entity.type
_entity.pdbx_description
1 polymer ?
#
loop_
_entity_poly.entity_id
_entity_poly.type
_entity_poly.pdbx_seq_one_letter_code
_entity_poly.pdbx_strand_id
1 'polypeptide(L)'
;MVDVYRRAANGYELFRENLDFSTYLGELGYQLIPVSTADQAAYGTNFLTVANRHICAVEGISAEYLGRLKAADITVTLINLDNLKLGYGAAHCTTQVLRRKR
;
A
#
# COMPACT_ATOMS: atom_id res chain seq x y z
N MET A 1 14.83 -5.38 4.55
CA MET A 1 15.46 -4.78 5.74
C MET A 1 15.27 -3.28 5.69
N VAL A 2 15.20 -2.61 6.84
CA VAL A 2 15.14 -1.15 6.96
C VAL A 2 16.17 -0.67 7.98
N ASP A 3 16.84 0.42 7.62
CA ASP A 3 17.69 1.20 8.51
C ASP A 3 16.96 2.48 8.90
N VAL A 4 16.97 2.80 10.18
CA VAL A 4 16.30 3.99 10.72
C VAL A 4 17.38 4.99 11.11
N TYR A 5 17.31 6.17 10.51
CA TYR A 5 18.19 7.29 10.83
C TYR A 5 17.41 8.34 11.63
N ARG A 6 18.06 8.94 12.63
CA ARG A 6 17.50 10.07 13.37
C ARG A 6 18.25 11.35 13.03
N ARG A 7 17.53 12.48 13.01
CA ARG A 7 18.13 13.80 12.80
C ARG A 7 19.02 14.14 13.99
N ALA A 8 20.27 14.51 13.70
CA ALA A 8 21.26 14.97 14.66
C ALA A 8 21.56 16.47 14.43
N ALA A 9 22.47 17.05 15.24
CA ALA A 9 22.88 18.45 15.09
C ALA A 9 23.45 18.74 13.69
N ASN A 10 24.25 17.81 13.16
CA ASN A 10 24.88 17.91 11.84
C ASN A 10 24.52 16.69 10.97
N GLY A 11 23.28 16.65 10.49
CA GLY A 11 22.81 15.63 9.54
C GLY A 11 22.00 14.52 10.20
N TYR A 12 22.29 13.27 9.85
CA TYR A 12 21.56 12.09 10.29
C TYR A 12 22.53 11.05 10.82
N GLU A 13 22.15 10.38 11.89
CA GLU A 13 22.90 9.26 12.46
C GLU A 13 22.07 7.98 12.43
N LEU A 14 22.74 6.85 12.17
CA LEU A 14 22.12 5.54 12.18
C LEU A 14 21.66 5.24 13.60
N PHE A 15 20.35 5.02 13.76
CA PHE A 15 19.72 4.76 15.05
C PHE A 15 19.41 3.28 15.23
N ARG A 16 18.92 2.62 14.19
CA ARG A 16 18.67 1.18 14.13
C ARG A 16 19.04 0.66 12.76
N GLU A 17 19.60 -0.53 12.70
CA GLU A 17 20.10 -1.14 11.47
C GLU A 17 19.42 -2.49 11.26
N ASN A 18 19.25 -2.87 9.99
CA ASN A 18 18.88 -4.21 9.57
C ASN A 18 17.59 -4.75 10.24
N LEU A 19 16.57 -3.89 10.35
CA LEU A 19 15.27 -4.29 10.87
C LEU A 19 14.44 -5.00 9.81
N ASP A 20 13.67 -6.02 10.21
CA ASP A 20 12.59 -6.49 9.34
C ASP A 20 11.56 -5.38 9.14
N PHE A 21 11.16 -5.15 7.89
CA PHE A 21 10.29 -4.02 7.56
C PHE A 21 8.89 -4.17 8.16
N SER A 22 8.36 -5.40 8.17
CA SER A 22 7.03 -5.66 8.72
C SER A 22 7.01 -5.47 10.24
N THR A 23 8.06 -5.92 10.93
CA THR A 23 8.25 -5.66 12.36
C THR A 23 8.32 -4.16 12.64
N TYR A 24 9.12 -3.41 11.88
CA TYR A 24 9.24 -1.96 12.05
C TYR A 24 7.90 -1.23 11.88
N LEU A 25 7.11 -1.59 10.86
CA LEU A 25 5.78 -1.00 10.68
C LEU A 25 4.83 -1.34 11.84
N GLY A 26 4.91 -2.57 12.37
CA GLY A 26 4.15 -2.98 13.54
C GLY A 26 4.48 -2.16 14.79
N GLU A 27 5.76 -1.89 15.04
CA GLU A 27 6.22 -1.04 16.15
C GLU A 27 5.73 0.42 16.04
N LEU A 28 5.53 0.92 14.81
CA LEU A 28 4.92 2.23 14.55
C LEU A 28 3.38 2.23 14.71
N GLY A 29 2.78 1.07 15.01
CA GLY A 29 1.34 0.92 15.23
C GLY A 29 0.53 0.72 13.95
N TYR A 30 1.16 0.38 12.82
CA TYR A 30 0.44 0.08 11.59
C TYR A 30 -0.17 -1.33 11.63
N GLN A 31 -1.42 -1.45 11.16
CA GLN A 31 -2.03 -2.73 10.83
C GLN A 31 -1.56 -3.18 9.45
N LEU A 32 -0.91 -4.35 9.37
CA LEU A 32 -0.53 -4.96 8.11
C LEU A 32 -1.64 -5.88 7.60
N ILE A 33 -2.08 -5.67 6.35
CA ILE A 33 -3.05 -6.51 5.67
C ILE A 33 -2.29 -7.39 4.69
N PRO A 34 -2.24 -8.72 4.90
CA PRO A 34 -1.47 -9.61 4.05
C PRO A 34 -2.10 -9.74 2.66
N VAL A 35 -1.24 -9.76 1.64
CA VAL A 35 -1.60 -9.96 0.23
C VAL A 35 -0.91 -11.24 -0.27
N SER A 36 -1.62 -12.04 -1.06
CA SER A 36 -1.02 -13.22 -1.68
C SER A 36 -0.13 -12.81 -2.86
N THR A 37 0.81 -13.66 -3.27
CA THR A 37 1.61 -13.41 -4.49
C THR A 37 0.73 -13.27 -5.73
N ALA A 38 -0.38 -14.02 -5.80
CA ALA A 38 -1.34 -13.93 -6.91
C ALA A 38 -2.05 -12.57 -6.93
N ASP A 39 -2.54 -12.11 -5.77
CA ASP A 39 -3.15 -10.78 -5.66
C ASP A 39 -2.15 -9.66 -5.92
N GLN A 40 -0.90 -9.82 -5.50
CA GLN A 40 0.18 -8.88 -5.81
C GLN A 40 0.45 -8.82 -7.32
N ALA A 41 0.53 -9.97 -8.00
CA ALA A 41 0.69 -10.04 -9.45
C ALA A 41 -0.51 -9.44 -10.20
N ALA A 42 -1.70 -9.50 -9.60
CA ALA A 42 -2.90 -8.84 -10.08
C ALA A 42 -2.96 -7.33 -9.73
N TYR A 43 -1.88 -6.73 -9.23
CA TYR A 43 -1.78 -5.33 -8.79
C TYR A 43 -2.68 -4.96 -7.59
N GLY A 44 -3.02 -5.92 -6.73
CA GLY A 44 -3.86 -5.72 -5.55
C GLY A 44 -3.26 -4.79 -4.48
N THR A 45 -1.96 -4.50 -4.54
CA THR A 45 -1.30 -3.49 -3.69
C THR A 45 -1.22 -2.11 -4.35
N ASN A 46 -1.56 -2.00 -5.64
CA ASN A 46 -1.46 -0.76 -6.42
C ASN A 46 -2.82 -0.05 -6.52
N PHE A 47 -3.40 0.25 -5.36
CA PHE A 47 -4.67 0.98 -5.26
C PHE A 47 -4.44 2.46 -4.97
N LEU A 48 -5.37 3.31 -5.41
CA LEU A 48 -5.39 4.72 -5.02
C LEU A 48 -6.26 4.90 -3.76
N THR A 49 -5.71 5.48 -2.69
CA THR A 49 -6.51 5.87 -1.53
C THR A 49 -7.13 7.25 -1.74
N VAL A 50 -8.45 7.30 -1.97
CA VAL A 50 -9.18 8.53 -2.32
C VAL A 50 -9.78 9.25 -1.11
N ALA A 51 -10.06 8.53 -0.03
CA ALA A 51 -10.47 9.07 1.26
C ALA A 51 -10.01 8.15 2.40
N ASN A 52 -10.22 8.55 3.65
CA ASN A 52 -9.92 7.69 4.80
C ASN A 52 -10.65 6.36 4.65
N ARG A 53 -9.89 5.26 4.63
CA ARG A 53 -10.39 3.89 4.43
C ARG A 53 -11.17 3.64 3.13
N HIS A 54 -11.02 4.50 2.11
CA HIS A 54 -11.64 4.31 0.81
C HIS A 54 -10.58 4.21 -0.27
N ILE A 55 -10.58 3.11 -1.01
CA ILE A 55 -9.59 2.83 -2.06
C ILE A 55 -10.26 2.56 -3.40
N CYS A 56 -9.61 2.97 -4.48
CA CYS A 56 -9.86 2.50 -5.83
C CYS A 56 -8.82 1.42 -6.15
N ALA A 57 -9.24 0.15 -6.14
CA ALA A 57 -8.41 -1.01 -6.45
C ALA A 57 -8.77 -1.58 -7.83
N VAL A 58 -7.91 -2.44 -8.37
CA VAL A 58 -8.15 -3.04 -9.68
C VAL A 58 -8.99 -4.31 -9.60
N GLU A 59 -9.79 -4.55 -10.64
CA GLU A 59 -10.43 -5.85 -10.86
C GLU A 59 -9.39 -6.97 -11.04
N GLY A 60 -9.78 -8.18 -10.63
CA GLY A 60 -8.96 -9.40 -10.71
C GLY A 60 -8.31 -9.84 -9.40
N ILE A 61 -8.45 -9.06 -8.32
CA ILE A 61 -8.07 -9.50 -6.97
C ILE A 61 -9.06 -10.53 -6.40
N SER A 62 -8.55 -11.41 -5.56
CA SER A 62 -9.31 -12.51 -4.97
C SER A 62 -10.40 -12.04 -4.01
N ALA A 63 -11.46 -12.84 -3.89
CA ALA A 63 -12.51 -12.63 -2.89
C ALA A 63 -11.96 -12.72 -1.46
N GLU A 64 -10.91 -13.51 -1.24
CA GLU A 64 -10.20 -13.62 0.05
C GLU A 64 -9.54 -12.29 0.43
N TYR A 65 -8.82 -11.67 -0.50
CA TYR A 65 -8.19 -10.37 -0.26
C TYR A 65 -9.23 -9.25 -0.08
N LEU A 66 -10.30 -9.24 -0.87
CA LEU A 66 -11.45 -8.35 -0.66
C LEU A 66 -12.07 -8.55 0.74
N GLY A 67 -12.18 -9.80 1.19
CA GLY A 67 -12.64 -10.13 2.55
C GLY A 67 -11.74 -9.56 3.63
N ARG A 68 -10.41 -9.65 3.47
CA ARG A 68 -9.44 -9.04 4.40
C ARG A 68 -9.54 -7.52 4.45
N LEU A 69 -9.66 -6.86 3.29
CA LEU A 69 -9.84 -5.41 3.21
C LEU A 69 -11.13 -4.98 3.92
N LYS A 70 -12.23 -5.70 3.68
CA LYS A 70 -13.51 -5.46 4.36
C LYS A 70 -13.41 -5.68 5.87
N ALA A 71 -12.74 -6.73 6.33
CA ALA A 71 -12.53 -7.00 7.76
C ALA A 71 -11.67 -5.90 8.44
N ALA A 72 -10.80 -5.24 7.66
CA ALA A 72 -10.07 -4.06 8.07
C ALA A 72 -10.86 -2.75 7.83
N ASP A 73 -12.18 -2.81 7.65
CA ASP A 73 -13.06 -1.64 7.45
C ASP A 73 -12.58 -0.72 6.32
N ILE A 74 -12.09 -1.31 5.23
CA ILE A 74 -11.72 -0.61 4.00
C ILE A 74 -12.86 -0.78 2.99
N THR A 75 -13.35 0.35 2.48
CA THR A 75 -14.27 0.41 1.36
C THR A 75 -13.50 0.37 0.05
N VAL A 76 -13.84 -0.57 -0.83
CA VAL A 76 -13.14 -0.82 -2.08
C VAL A 76 -14.06 -0.50 -3.26
N THR A 77 -13.63 0.41 -4.12
CA THR A 77 -14.19 0.59 -5.47
C THR A 77 -13.29 -0.14 -6.45
N LEU A 78 -13.83 -1.13 -7.16
CA LEU A 78 -13.11 -1.85 -8.19
C LEU A 78 -13.19 -1.09 -9.51
N ILE A 79 -12.06 -1.00 -10.21
CA ILE A 79 -11.96 -0.41 -11.54
C ILE A 79 -11.32 -1.41 -12.50
N ASN A 80 -11.87 -1.54 -13.71
CA ASN A 80 -11.25 -2.32 -14.77
C ASN A 80 -10.08 -1.54 -15.38
N LEU A 81 -8.87 -2.10 -15.30
CA LEU A 81 -7.66 -1.57 -15.91
C LEU A 81 -6.92 -2.65 -16.72
N ASP A 82 -7.63 -3.64 -17.27
CA ASP A 82 -6.99 -4.81 -17.89
C ASP A 82 -6.00 -4.44 -19.00
N ASN A 83 -6.34 -3.44 -19.82
CA ASN A 83 -5.44 -2.94 -20.86
C ASN A 83 -4.25 -2.13 -20.31
N LEU A 84 -4.42 -1.43 -19.18
CA LEU A 84 -3.36 -0.62 -18.58
C LEU A 84 -2.39 -1.46 -17.74
N LYS A 85 -2.86 -2.55 -17.13
CA LYS A 85 -2.04 -3.52 -16.40
C LYS A 85 -0.94 -4.15 -17.28
N LEU A 86 -1.15 -4.20 -18.60
CA LEU A 86 -0.14 -4.64 -19.58
C LEU A 86 1.11 -3.73 -19.60
N GLY A 87 0.97 -2.47 -19.19
CA GLY A 87 2.06 -1.49 -19.10
C GLY A 87 2.79 -1.50 -17.75
N TYR A 88 2.61 -2.52 -16.92
CA TYR A 88 3.20 -2.62 -15.58
C TYR A 88 2.73 -1.54 -14.59
N GLY A 89 1.48 -1.08 -14.73
CA GLY A 89 0.89 -0.07 -13.86
C GLY A 89 -0.61 -0.30 -13.60
N ALA A 90 -1.10 0.25 -12.50
CA ALA A 90 -2.49 0.17 -12.07
C ALA A 90 -2.92 1.51 -11.43
N ALA A 91 -3.96 1.49 -10.60
CA ALA A 91 -4.65 2.68 -10.13
C ALA A 91 -3.74 3.73 -9.47
N HIS A 92 -2.74 3.32 -8.69
CA HIS A 92 -1.81 4.27 -8.08
C HIS A 92 -0.84 4.85 -9.13
N CYS A 93 -0.22 3.99 -9.94
CA CYS A 93 0.79 4.39 -10.91
C CYS A 93 0.28 5.36 -11.99
N THR A 94 -1.00 5.31 -12.34
CA THR A 94 -1.59 6.14 -13.40
C THR A 94 -2.15 7.46 -12.88
N THR A 95 -1.90 7.80 -11.61
CA THR A 95 -2.51 8.95 -10.96
C THR A 95 -1.47 9.91 -10.40
N GLN A 96 -1.77 11.21 -10.53
CA GLN A 96 -1.02 12.29 -9.91
C GLN A 96 -1.99 13.12 -9.08
N VAL A 97 -1.87 13.04 -7.74
CA VAL A 97 -2.76 13.78 -6.84
C VAL A 97 -2.33 15.25 -6.78
N LEU A 98 -3.12 16.14 -7.41
CA LEU A 98 -2.84 17.59 -7.41
C LEU A 98 -3.25 18.27 -6.10
N ARG A 99 -4.24 17.75 -5.40
CA ARG A 99 -4.74 18.29 -4.12
C ARG A 99 -5.36 17.18 -3.28
N ARG A 100 -5.03 17.16 -1.98
CA ARG A 100 -5.67 16.30 -0.97
C ARG A 100 -5.99 17.15 0.26
N LYS A 101 -7.26 17.16 0.68
CA LYS A 101 -7.64 17.74 1.98
C LYS A 101 -7.20 16.78 3.07
N ARG A 102 -6.58 17.32 4.13
CA ARG A 102 -6.27 16.57 5.35
C ARG A 102 -7.49 16.55 6.25
#